data_AF-A0A4Q2XXH7-F1
#
_entry.id   AF-A0A4Q2XXH7-F1
#
_cell.length_a   1.000
_cell.length_b   1.000
_cell.length_c   1.000
_cell.angle_alpha   90.00
_cell.angle_beta   90.00
_cell.angle_gamma   90.00
#
_symmetry.space_group_name_H-M   'P 1'
#
loop_
_entity.id
_entity.type
_entity.pdbx_description
1 polymer ?
#
loop_
_entity_poly.entity_id
_entity_poly.type
_entity_poly.pdbx_seq_one_letter_code
_entity_poly.pdbx_strand_id
1 'polypeptide(L)'
;MDNCLAPARAVGEELFQPAFDAMRAANDGAVPEEKLDEAFEALWGNALDWVADNYGFSQKMRDAGWEIFKVLEAPAVMRGYDDLGV
;
A
#
# COMPACT_ATOMS: atom_id res chain seq x y z
N MET A 1 0.74 23.25 14.13
CA MET A 1 1.86 22.56 13.47
C MET A 1 1.37 22.32 12.05
N ASP A 2 2.02 22.94 11.07
CA ASP A 2 1.69 22.84 9.64
C ASP A 2 1.62 21.38 9.20
N ASN A 3 0.41 20.89 8.96
CA ASN A 3 0.19 19.57 8.37
C ASN A 3 0.09 19.74 6.85
N CYS A 4 1.20 20.12 6.21
CA CYS A 4 1.31 20.28 4.75
C CYS A 4 1.38 18.95 4.00
N LEU A 5 1.10 17.82 4.66
CA LEU A 5 1.00 16.52 4.03
C LEU A 5 -0.47 16.15 3.94
N ALA A 6 -0.97 16.02 2.70
CA ALA A 6 -2.26 15.39 2.46
C ALA A 6 -2.25 13.98 3.10
N PRO A 7 -3.39 13.52 3.66
CA PRO A 7 -3.45 12.17 4.23
C PRO A 7 -3.04 11.14 3.17
N ALA A 8 -2.32 10.09 3.56
CA ALA A 8 -1.76 9.11 2.61
C ALA A 8 -2.80 8.53 1.64
N ARG A 9 -4.08 8.43 2.06
CA ARG A 9 -5.20 7.96 1.23
C ARG A 9 -5.80 9.01 0.29
N ALA A 10 -5.35 10.26 0.33
CA ALA A 10 -5.85 11.34 -0.53
C ALA A 10 -5.59 11.09 -2.03
N VAL A 11 -4.65 10.20 -2.33
CA VAL A 11 -4.36 9.70 -3.68
C VAL A 11 -5.37 8.64 -4.18
N GLY A 12 -6.27 8.18 -3.31
CA GLY A 12 -7.31 7.19 -3.58
C GLY A 12 -6.94 5.78 -3.10
N GLU A 13 -7.89 5.08 -2.46
CA GLU A 13 -7.69 3.74 -1.90
C GLU A 13 -7.35 2.69 -2.98
N GLU A 14 -7.73 2.96 -4.24
CA GLU A 14 -7.46 2.10 -5.39
C GLU A 14 -5.98 2.08 -5.80
N LEU A 15 -5.15 3.03 -5.35
CA LEU A 15 -3.75 3.13 -5.75
C LEU A 15 -2.98 1.84 -5.41
N PHE A 16 -3.13 1.32 -4.19
CA PHE A 16 -2.38 0.14 -3.74
C PHE A 16 -3.09 -1.18 -4.08
N GLN A 17 -4.34 -1.12 -4.57
CA GLN A 17 -5.14 -2.31 -4.85
C GLN A 17 -4.42 -3.33 -5.77
N PRO A 18 -3.73 -2.94 -6.86
CA PRO A 18 -3.02 -3.90 -7.71
C PRO A 18 -1.90 -4.63 -6.96
N ALA A 19 -1.22 -3.95 -6.03
CA ALA A 19 -0.19 -4.56 -5.20
C ALA A 19 -0.81 -5.53 -4.17
N PHE A 20 -1.92 -5.13 -3.55
CA PHE A 20 -2.64 -5.97 -2.60
C PHE A 20 -3.17 -7.25 -3.25
N ASP A 21 -3.74 -7.16 -4.45
CA ASP A 21 -4.22 -8.31 -5.21
C ASP A 21 -3.08 -9.27 -5.57
N ALA A 22 -1.93 -8.74 -6.01
CA ALA A 22 -0.74 -9.54 -6.32
C ALA A 22 -0.20 -10.27 -5.07
N MET A 23 -0.14 -9.57 -3.93
CA MET A 23 0.30 -10.16 -2.65
C MET A 23 -0.69 -11.21 -2.13
N ARG A 24 -2.00 -10.98 -2.26
CA ARG A 24 -3.04 -11.94 -1.88
C ARG A 24 -2.98 -13.22 -2.73
N ALA A 25 -2.75 -13.07 -4.04
CA ALA A 25 -2.52 -14.20 -4.95
C ALA A 25 -1.23 -14.97 -4.64
N ALA A 26 -0.21 -14.28 -4.13
CA ALA A 26 1.07 -14.87 -3.72
C ALA A 26 1.09 -15.43 -2.29
N ASN A 27 0.01 -15.27 -1.52
CA ASN A 27 -0.03 -15.61 -0.10
C ASN A 27 0.08 -17.13 0.14
N ASP A 28 -0.55 -17.96 -0.70
CA ASP A 28 -0.55 -19.44 -0.56
C ASP A 28 -0.92 -19.94 0.86
N GLY A 29 -1.66 -19.15 1.63
CA GLY A 29 -2.05 -19.46 3.01
C GLY A 29 -0.99 -19.14 4.08
N ALA A 30 0.09 -18.43 3.75
CA ALA A 30 1.13 -18.05 4.70
C ALA A 30 0.61 -17.10 5.80
N VAL A 31 -0.28 -16.17 5.42
CA VAL A 31 -0.91 -15.19 6.32
C VAL A 31 -2.42 -15.39 6.31
N PRO A 32 -3.10 -15.48 7.47
CA PRO A 32 -4.56 -15.50 7.55
C PRO A 32 -5.19 -14.27 6.91
N GLU A 33 -6.39 -14.40 6.34
CA GLU A 33 -7.05 -13.29 5.62
C GLU A 33 -7.25 -12.04 6.48
N GLU A 34 -7.69 -12.19 7.74
CA GLU A 34 -7.83 -11.08 8.68
C GLU A 34 -6.51 -10.32 8.91
N LYS A 35 -5.39 -11.05 8.97
CA LYS A 35 -4.05 -10.48 9.13
C LYS A 35 -3.54 -9.83 7.85
N LEU A 36 -3.99 -10.29 6.68
CA LEU A 36 -3.67 -9.63 5.41
C LEU A 36 -4.33 -8.27 5.31
N ASP A 37 -5.61 -8.16 5.69
CA ASP A 37 -6.30 -6.86 5.66
C ASP A 37 -5.66 -5.86 6.63
N GLU A 38 -5.28 -6.30 7.84
CA GLU A 38 -4.49 -5.49 8.77
C GLU A 38 -3.12 -5.07 8.19
N ALA A 39 -2.44 -5.97 7.48
CA ALA A 39 -1.15 -5.68 6.84
C ALA A 39 -1.28 -4.66 5.71
N PHE A 40 -2.34 -4.76 4.89
CA PHE A 40 -2.61 -3.84 3.80
C PHE A 40 -2.98 -2.44 4.30
N GLU A 41 -3.71 -2.36 5.41
CA GLU A 41 -3.93 -1.09 6.11
C GLU A 41 -2.59 -0.46 6.58
N ALA A 42 -1.68 -1.28 7.12
CA ALA A 42 -0.38 -0.82 7.59
C ALA A 42 0.55 -0.31 6.47
N LEU A 43 0.43 -0.83 5.25
CA LEU A 43 1.24 -0.41 4.09
C LEU A 43 1.05 1.06 3.70
N TRP A 44 -0.06 1.69 4.08
CA TRP A 44 -0.27 3.12 3.83
C TRP A 44 0.66 4.03 4.63
N GLY A 45 1.17 3.55 5.78
CA GLY A 45 2.02 4.34 6.67
C GLY A 45 3.43 3.76 6.85
N ASN A 46 3.71 2.58 6.30
CA ASN A 46 4.94 1.84 6.56
C ASN A 46 5.54 1.28 5.26
N ALA A 47 6.85 1.05 5.26
CA ALA A 47 7.54 0.41 4.15
C ALA A 47 7.12 -1.07 3.99
N LEU A 48 7.18 -1.58 2.75
CA LEU A 48 6.83 -2.96 2.44
C LEU A 48 7.67 -3.98 3.22
N ASP A 49 8.98 -3.76 3.32
CA ASP A 49 9.87 -4.64 4.09
C ASP A 49 9.46 -4.72 5.56
N TRP A 50 9.21 -3.57 6.20
CA TRP A 50 8.75 -3.51 7.58
C TRP A 50 7.41 -4.26 7.77
N VAL A 51 6.42 -4.03 6.92
CA VAL A 51 5.14 -4.75 7.01
C VAL A 51 5.34 -6.24 6.80
N ALA A 52 6.13 -6.61 5.80
CA ALA A 52 6.40 -8.00 5.48
C ALA A 52 7.07 -8.76 6.65
N ASP A 53 7.99 -8.10 7.36
CA ASP A 53 8.63 -8.68 8.55
C ASP A 53 7.68 -8.77 9.75
N ASN A 54 6.83 -7.77 9.98
CA ASN A 54 5.90 -7.76 11.12
C ASN A 54 4.68 -8.68 10.94
N TYR A 55 4.24 -8.90 9.70
CA TYR A 55 3.05 -9.71 9.39
C TYR A 55 3.37 -11.10 8.83
N GLY A 56 4.66 -11.46 8.73
CA GLY A 56 5.10 -12.79 8.34
C GLY A 56 4.92 -13.09 6.85
N PHE A 57 5.05 -12.09 5.99
CA PHE A 57 4.93 -12.28 4.55
C PHE A 57 6.06 -13.17 4.04
N SER A 58 5.70 -14.10 3.15
CA SER A 58 6.68 -14.92 2.44
C SER A 58 7.51 -14.06 1.46
N GLN A 59 8.67 -14.57 1.04
CA GLN A 59 9.48 -13.90 0.02
C GLN A 59 8.68 -13.69 -1.29
N LYS A 60 7.84 -14.67 -1.66
CA LYS A 60 6.99 -14.60 -2.86
C LYS A 60 6.00 -13.42 -2.78
N MET A 61 5.44 -13.15 -1.61
CA MET A 61 4.56 -11.99 -1.40
C MET A 61 5.34 -10.69 -1.49
N ARG A 62 6.53 -10.62 -0.87
CA ARG A 62 7.40 -9.43 -0.95
C ARG A 62 7.74 -9.09 -2.40
N ASP A 63 8.15 -10.09 -3.17
CA ASP A 63 8.50 -9.92 -4.58
C ASP A 63 7.28 -9.47 -5.39
N ALA A 64 6.12 -10.10 -5.20
CA ALA A 64 4.88 -9.74 -5.89
C ALA A 64 4.46 -8.29 -5.61
N GLY A 65 4.50 -7.84 -4.36
CA GLY A 65 4.22 -6.45 -4.01
C GLY A 65 5.26 -5.48 -4.61
N TRP A 66 6.54 -5.83 -4.50
CA TRP A 66 7.64 -5.01 -5.01
C TRP A 66 7.59 -4.79 -6.52
N GLU A 67 7.26 -5.82 -7.30
CA GLU A 67 7.12 -5.69 -8.76
C GLU A 67 6.07 -4.65 -9.15
N ILE A 68 4.97 -4.56 -8.38
CA ILE A 68 3.93 -3.55 -8.62
C ILE A 68 4.34 -2.18 -8.10
N PHE A 69 4.85 -2.08 -6.86
CA PHE A 69 5.22 -0.79 -6.26
C PHE A 69 6.30 -0.04 -7.06
N LYS A 70 7.22 -0.75 -7.71
CA LYS A 70 8.26 -0.15 -8.57
C LYS A 70 7.72 0.62 -9.78
N VAL A 71 6.53 0.24 -10.26
CA VAL A 71 5.92 0.80 -11.47
C VAL A 71 4.61 1.50 -11.18
N LEU A 72 4.30 1.70 -9.90
CA LEU A 72 3.03 2.27 -9.48
C LEU A 72 3.00 3.76 -9.79
N GLU A 73 2.05 4.15 -10.63
CA GLU A 73 1.78 5.54 -10.96
C GLU A 73 0.45 5.95 -10.32
N ALA A 74 0.36 7.18 -9.79
CA ALA A 74 -0.88 7.74 -9.30
C ALA A 74 -1.61 8.43 -10.47
N PRO A 75 -2.68 7.83 -11.04
CA PRO A 75 -3.33 8.39 -12.22
C PRO A 75 -4.25 9.58 -11.89
N ALA A 76 -4.62 9.75 -10.61
CA ALA A 76 -5.54 10.78 -10.16
C ALA A 76 -4.81 12.05 -9.68
N VAL A 77 -5.43 13.21 -9.90
CA VAL A 77 -5.01 14.47 -9.27
C VAL A 77 -5.14 14.30 -7.75
N MET A 78 -4.04 14.48 -7.03
CA MET A 78 -4.07 14.50 -5.55
C MET A 78 -4.99 15.62 -5.08
N ARG A 79 -6.04 15.27 -4.33
CA ARG A 79 -6.94 16.24 -3.67
C ARG A 79 -6.47 16.53 -2.24
N GLY A 80 -6.83 17.67 -1.68
CA GLY A 80 -6.42 18.08 -0.32
C GLY A 80 -5.30 19.11 -0.26
N TYR A 81 -4.83 19.60 -1.42
CA TYR A 81 -4.10 20.86 -1.55
C TYR A 81 -5.01 21.94 -2.14
N ASP A 82 -6.15 22.23 -1.50
CA ASP A 82 -7.08 23.27 -1.97
C ASP A 82 -6.45 24.68 -2.02
N ASP A 83 -5.29 24.89 -1.36
CA ASP A 83 -4.46 26.10 -1.45
C ASP A 83 -3.60 26.17 -2.72
N LEU A 84 -3.39 25.06 -3.42
CA LEU A 84 -2.74 25.04 -4.74
C LEU A 84 -3.82 25.20 -5.81
N GLY A 85 -4.31 26.44 -5.99
CA GLY A 85 -5.40 26.78 -6.90
C GLY A 85 -5.17 26.36 -8.36
N VAL A 86 -5.51 25.11 -8.68
CA VAL A 86 -5.70 24.56 -10.03
C VAL A 86 -7.17 24.50 -10.38
#